data_AF-M1WRT4-F1
#
_entry.id   AF-M1WRT4-F1
#
_cell.length_a   1.000
_cell.length_b   1.000
_cell.length_c   1.000
_cell.angle_alpha   90.00
_cell.angle_beta   90.00
_cell.angle_gamma   90.00
#
_symmetry.space_group_name_H-M   'P 1'
#
loop_
_entity.id
_entity.type
_entity.pdbx_description
1 polymer ?
#
loop_
_entity_poly.entity_id
_entity_poly.type
_entity_poly.pdbx_seq_one_letter_code
_entity_poly.pdbx_strand_id
1 'polypeptide(L)'
;MKQAVSVEKGKQMNRCFRSVVAVVWVLVISSTVCAQDEYKQMVDNTQLTHAEAMKTMNSMIAEINELYSDQPEFLEKFNASQKAWDEYRRLHIQALYPGGRENYGSSMSFCAPMESLHLVKERISLIKKWIIGTIEGDVCCGTVRWVPVEEYETATGQKIPTSE
;
A
#
# COMPACT_ATOMS: atom_id res chain seq x y z
N MET A 1 0.86 42.65 -64.20
CA MET A 1 0.67 41.24 -63.76
C MET A 1 1.73 40.69 -62.80
N LYS A 2 2.85 41.36 -62.48
CA LYS A 2 3.88 40.82 -61.56
C LYS A 2 3.61 41.01 -60.05
N GLN A 3 2.81 42.01 -59.65
CA GLN A 3 2.57 42.31 -58.22
C GLN A 3 1.59 41.35 -57.54
N ALA A 4 0.55 40.85 -58.23
CA ALA A 4 -0.44 39.94 -57.64
C ALA A 4 0.18 38.58 -57.26
N VAL A 5 1.11 38.07 -58.08
CA VAL A 5 1.79 36.78 -57.86
C VAL A 5 2.70 36.81 -56.63
N SER A 6 3.29 37.97 -56.29
CA SER A 6 4.20 38.09 -55.13
C SER A 6 3.45 38.17 -53.80
N VAL A 7 2.23 38.72 -53.80
CA VAL A 7 1.37 38.84 -52.61
C VAL A 7 0.73 37.49 -52.24
N GLU A 8 0.33 36.68 -53.23
CA GLU A 8 -0.18 35.33 -52.98
C GLU A 8 0.89 34.40 -52.40
N LYS A 9 2.13 34.46 -52.89
CA LYS A 9 3.24 33.64 -52.37
C LYS A 9 3.56 33.92 -50.90
N GLY A 10 3.56 35.19 -50.48
CA GLY A 10 3.77 35.57 -49.07
C GLY A 10 2.64 35.11 -48.15
N LYS A 11 1.39 35.17 -48.64
CA LYS A 11 0.20 34.71 -47.90
C LYS A 11 0.15 33.18 -47.79
N GLN A 12 0.61 32.46 -48.81
CA GLN A 12 0.70 31.00 -48.84
C GLN A 12 1.82 30.49 -47.91
N MET A 13 2.97 31.15 -47.89
CA MET A 13 4.11 30.81 -47.02
C MET A 13 3.80 31.02 -45.54
N ASN A 14 3.12 32.13 -45.17
CA ASN A 14 2.67 32.37 -43.80
C ASN A 14 1.57 31.40 -43.33
N ARG A 15 0.77 30.87 -44.27
CA ARG A 15 -0.27 29.88 -43.97
C ARG A 15 0.35 28.50 -43.72
N CYS A 16 1.34 28.10 -44.51
CA CYS A 16 2.11 26.87 -44.27
C CYS A 16 2.92 26.93 -42.95
N PHE A 17 3.61 28.03 -42.67
CA PHE A 17 4.40 28.17 -41.44
C PHE A 17 3.52 28.10 -40.18
N ARG A 18 2.34 28.75 -40.19
CA ARG A 18 1.37 28.67 -39.08
C ARG A 18 0.82 27.26 -38.90
N SER A 19 0.53 26.53 -39.98
CA SER A 19 0.07 25.15 -39.90
C SER A 19 1.15 24.21 -39.34
N VAL A 20 2.41 24.37 -39.76
CA VAL A 20 3.52 23.56 -39.25
C VAL A 20 3.77 23.82 -37.75
N VAL A 21 3.77 25.09 -37.33
CA VAL A 21 3.92 25.44 -35.92
C VAL A 21 2.75 24.91 -35.08
N ALA A 22 1.53 24.96 -35.58
CA ALA A 22 0.36 24.41 -34.90
C ALA A 22 0.44 22.88 -34.76
N VAL A 23 0.88 22.16 -35.79
CA VAL A 23 1.06 20.69 -35.74
C VAL A 23 2.16 20.31 -34.76
N VAL A 24 3.29 21.03 -34.74
CA VAL A 24 4.37 20.79 -33.76
C VAL A 24 3.89 21.06 -32.34
N TRP A 25 3.11 22.13 -32.11
CA TRP A 25 2.51 22.41 -30.80
C TRP A 25 1.54 21.31 -30.35
N VAL A 26 0.71 20.78 -31.26
CA VAL A 26 -0.20 19.65 -30.96
C VAL A 26 0.58 18.37 -30.64
N LEU A 27 1.66 18.08 -31.37
CA LEU A 27 2.50 16.91 -31.15
C LEU A 27 3.27 16.98 -29.81
N VAL A 28 3.72 18.16 -29.39
CA VAL A 28 4.40 18.36 -28.09
C VAL A 28 3.42 18.23 -26.91
N ILE A 29 2.16 18.66 -27.06
CA ILE A 29 1.14 18.50 -26.00
C ILE A 29 0.79 17.01 -25.81
N SER A 30 0.70 16.25 -26.90
CA SER A 30 0.33 14.82 -26.88
C SER A 30 1.27 13.94 -26.04
N SER A 31 2.58 14.23 -26.01
CA SER A 31 3.55 13.37 -25.30
C SER A 31 3.55 13.57 -23.78
N THR A 32 2.98 14.67 -23.27
CA THR A 32 2.96 14.97 -21.83
C THR A 32 1.77 14.37 -21.07
N VAL A 33 0.67 14.04 -21.77
CA VAL A 33 -0.54 13.50 -21.15
C VAL A 33 -0.37 12.04 -20.72
N CYS A 34 0.37 11.24 -21.49
CA CYS A 34 0.52 9.80 -21.22
C CYS A 34 1.28 9.46 -19.92
N ALA A 35 2.11 10.36 -19.38
CA ALA A 35 2.91 10.07 -18.18
C ALA A 35 2.12 10.22 -16.86
N GLN A 36 1.00 10.94 -16.85
CA GLN A 36 0.25 11.23 -15.62
C GLN A 36 -0.75 10.13 -15.28
N ASP A 37 -1.33 9.47 -16.28
CA ASP A 37 -2.34 8.43 -16.08
C ASP A 37 -1.76 7.17 -15.41
N GLU A 38 -0.55 6.76 -15.80
CA GLU A 38 0.13 5.59 -15.23
C GLU A 38 0.48 5.80 -13.74
N TYR A 39 0.96 6.99 -13.38
CA TYR A 39 1.31 7.32 -11.99
C TYR A 39 0.07 7.29 -11.07
N LYS A 40 -1.03 7.85 -11.54
CA LYS A 40 -2.29 7.86 -10.78
C LYS A 40 -2.79 6.45 -10.52
N GLN A 41 -2.78 5.59 -11.53
CA GLN A 41 -3.18 4.19 -11.38
C GLN A 41 -2.32 3.46 -10.34
N MET A 42 -1.01 3.69 -10.33
CA MET A 42 -0.11 3.08 -9.36
C MET A 42 -0.40 3.54 -7.92
N VAL A 43 -0.66 4.84 -7.72
CA VAL A 43 -1.07 5.39 -6.42
C VAL A 43 -2.38 4.76 -5.95
N ASP A 44 -3.39 4.72 -6.82
CA ASP A 44 -4.71 4.17 -6.51
C ASP A 44 -4.60 2.68 -6.12
N ASN A 45 -3.85 1.89 -6.89
CA ASN A 45 -3.60 0.48 -6.58
C ASN A 45 -2.94 0.28 -5.22
N THR A 46 -1.97 1.14 -4.87
CA THR A 46 -1.26 1.05 -3.58
C THR A 46 -2.20 1.35 -2.42
N GLN A 47 -3.07 2.36 -2.57
CA GLN A 47 -4.07 2.69 -1.57
C GLN A 47 -5.11 1.56 -1.41
N LEU A 48 -5.53 0.94 -2.51
CA LEU A 48 -6.42 -0.22 -2.48
C LEU A 48 -5.79 -1.41 -1.75
N THR A 49 -4.56 -1.78 -2.11
CA THR A 49 -3.83 -2.87 -1.42
C THR A 49 -3.62 -2.58 0.07
N HIS A 50 -3.33 -1.32 0.41
CA HIS A 50 -3.22 -0.88 1.81
C HIS A 50 -4.55 -1.04 2.57
N ALA A 51 -5.65 -0.59 1.97
CA ALA A 51 -6.98 -0.70 2.56
C ALA A 51 -7.41 -2.17 2.75
N GLU A 52 -7.13 -3.03 1.77
CA GLU A 52 -7.39 -4.47 1.84
C GLU A 52 -6.60 -5.13 2.98
N ALA A 53 -5.30 -4.85 3.08
CA ALA A 53 -4.47 -5.37 4.16
C ALA A 53 -4.97 -4.92 5.55
N MET A 54 -5.37 -3.66 5.68
CA MET A 54 -5.99 -3.17 6.92
C MET A 54 -7.29 -3.90 7.24
N LYS A 55 -8.14 -4.15 6.24
CA LYS A 55 -9.38 -4.93 6.42
C LYS A 55 -9.07 -6.35 6.89
N THR A 56 -8.07 -7.00 6.31
CA THR A 56 -7.60 -8.32 6.76
C THR A 56 -7.16 -8.29 8.22
N MET A 57 -6.31 -7.33 8.60
CA MET A 57 -5.85 -7.18 9.98
C MET A 57 -7.02 -6.99 10.96
N ASN A 58 -7.99 -6.14 10.62
CA ASN A 58 -9.17 -5.90 11.44
C ASN A 58 -10.05 -7.15 11.58
N SER A 59 -10.22 -7.92 10.49
CA SER A 59 -10.93 -9.20 10.52
C SER A 59 -10.26 -10.20 11.46
N MET A 60 -8.93 -10.28 11.42
CA MET A 60 -8.16 -11.14 12.31
C MET A 60 -8.23 -10.70 13.77
N ILE A 61 -8.28 -9.39 14.03
CA ILE A 61 -8.50 -8.88 15.40
C ILE A 61 -9.89 -9.28 15.90
N ALA A 62 -10.93 -9.22 15.06
CA ALA A 62 -12.26 -9.71 15.42
C ALA A 62 -12.23 -11.21 15.74
N GLU A 63 -11.56 -12.00 14.90
CA GLU A 63 -11.36 -13.44 15.13
C GLU A 63 -10.64 -13.72 16.46
N ILE A 64 -9.60 -12.95 16.81
CA ILE A 64 -8.94 -13.05 18.13
C ILE A 64 -9.92 -12.78 19.28
N ASN A 65 -10.78 -11.76 19.16
CA ASN A 65 -11.75 -11.47 20.21
C ASN A 65 -12.77 -12.61 20.39
N GLU A 66 -13.11 -13.33 19.32
CA GLU A 66 -13.97 -14.51 19.39
C GLU A 66 -13.24 -15.73 19.97
N LEU A 67 -12.05 -16.05 19.44
CA LEU A 67 -11.22 -17.18 19.84
C LEU A 67 -10.80 -17.14 21.32
N TYR A 68 -10.55 -15.94 21.85
CA TYR A 68 -10.10 -15.74 23.22
C TYR A 68 -11.16 -15.07 24.10
N SER A 69 -12.45 -15.23 23.74
CA SER A 69 -13.58 -14.63 24.46
C SER A 69 -13.70 -15.04 25.93
N ASP A 70 -13.10 -16.17 26.31
CA ASP A 70 -13.00 -16.68 27.67
C ASP A 70 -11.81 -16.11 28.47
N GLN A 71 -10.95 -15.29 27.84
CA GLN A 71 -9.72 -14.74 28.43
C GLN A 71 -9.75 -13.20 28.45
N PRO A 72 -10.58 -12.58 29.32
CA PRO A 72 -10.79 -11.14 29.32
C PRO A 72 -9.54 -10.32 29.63
N GLU A 73 -8.65 -10.81 30.50
CA GLU A 73 -7.39 -10.12 30.81
C GLU A 73 -6.45 -10.06 29.60
N PHE A 74 -6.31 -11.17 28.86
CA PHE A 74 -5.56 -11.19 27.62
C PHE A 74 -6.16 -10.21 26.60
N LEU A 75 -7.47 -10.27 26.36
CA LEU A 75 -8.14 -9.40 25.40
C LEU A 75 -7.98 -7.92 25.75
N GLU A 76 -8.01 -7.56 27.04
CA GLU A 76 -7.72 -6.21 27.49
C GLU A 76 -6.32 -5.75 27.04
N LYS A 77 -5.29 -6.57 27.30
CA LYS A 77 -3.90 -6.24 26.95
C LYS A 77 -3.64 -6.29 25.44
N PHE A 78 -4.21 -7.27 24.73
CA PHE A 78 -4.10 -7.39 23.28
C PHE A 78 -4.71 -6.18 22.57
N ASN A 79 -5.93 -5.77 22.97
CA ASN A 79 -6.60 -4.61 22.39
C ASN A 79 -5.89 -3.30 22.75
N ALA A 80 -5.31 -3.18 23.95
CA ALA A 80 -4.46 -2.06 24.31
C ALA A 80 -3.18 -2.01 23.46
N SER A 81 -2.52 -3.16 23.24
CA SER A 81 -1.36 -3.29 22.35
C SER A 81 -1.70 -2.88 20.92
N GLN A 82 -2.86 -3.31 20.40
CA GLN A 82 -3.32 -2.94 19.07
C GLN A 82 -3.55 -1.43 18.93
N LYS A 83 -4.22 -0.79 19.90
CA LYS A 83 -4.41 0.66 19.93
C LYS A 83 -3.09 1.42 19.95
N ALA A 84 -2.13 0.97 20.77
CA ALA A 84 -0.81 1.57 20.83
C ALA A 84 -0.04 1.38 19.51
N TRP A 85 -0.19 0.23 18.86
CA TRP A 85 0.42 -0.03 17.55
C TRP A 85 -0.19 0.85 16.44
N ASP A 86 -1.50 1.09 16.44
CA ASP A 86 -2.14 1.99 15.48
C ASP A 86 -1.60 3.42 15.61
N GLU A 87 -1.41 3.87 16.85
CA GLU A 87 -0.79 5.16 17.13
C GLU A 87 0.69 5.20 16.70
N TYR A 88 1.46 4.15 17.00
CA TYR A 88 2.83 4.02 16.52
C TYR A 88 2.90 4.12 15.00
N ARG A 89 2.07 3.36 14.27
CA ARG A 89 2.05 3.40 12.80
C ARG A 89 1.78 4.80 12.29
N ARG A 90 0.80 5.50 12.88
CA ARG A 90 0.46 6.88 12.51
C ARG A 90 1.65 7.82 12.76
N LEU A 91 2.24 7.77 13.95
CA LEU A 91 3.37 8.62 14.35
C LEU A 91 4.63 8.30 13.54
N HIS A 92 4.87 7.04 13.19
CA HIS A 92 5.98 6.61 12.33
C HIS A 92 5.90 7.25 10.95
N ILE A 93 4.71 7.23 10.31
CA ILE A 93 4.51 7.93 9.03
C ILE A 93 4.74 9.45 9.20
N GLN A 94 4.30 10.05 10.30
CA GLN A 94 4.56 11.47 10.57
C GLN A 94 6.04 11.77 10.81
N ALA A 95 6.79 10.86 11.44
CA ALA A 95 8.22 10.99 11.66
C ALA A 95 9.02 10.86 10.35
N LEU A 96 8.58 10.02 9.42
CA LEU A 96 9.16 9.92 8.08
C LEU A 96 8.85 11.14 7.21
N TYR A 97 7.67 11.74 7.39
CA TYR A 97 7.19 12.87 6.59
C TYR A 97 6.74 14.07 7.46
N PRO A 98 7.62 14.67 8.29
CA PRO A 98 7.27 15.71 9.26
C PRO A 98 6.71 17.00 8.65
N GLY A 99 6.99 17.26 7.37
CA GLY A 99 6.46 18.40 6.60
C GLY A 99 5.30 18.06 5.67
N GLY A 100 4.78 16.83 5.75
CA GLY A 100 3.67 16.38 4.93
C GLY A 100 3.89 16.56 3.43
N ARG A 101 2.80 16.75 2.69
CA ARG A 101 2.85 16.85 1.22
C ARG A 101 3.61 18.09 0.73
N GLU A 102 3.66 19.15 1.53
CA GLU A 102 4.33 20.41 1.17
C GLU A 102 5.84 20.20 0.99
N ASN A 103 6.46 19.41 1.87
CA ASN A 103 7.91 19.18 1.82
C ASN A 103 8.31 17.96 0.97
N TYR A 104 7.41 17.00 0.77
CA TYR A 104 7.72 15.71 0.12
C TYR A 104 7.02 15.50 -1.23
N GLY A 105 6.16 16.43 -1.63
CA GLY A 105 5.54 16.47 -2.95
C GLY A 105 4.59 15.32 -3.25
N SER A 106 4.39 15.03 -4.54
CA SER A 106 3.47 13.99 -5.01
C SER A 106 3.87 12.59 -4.59
N SER A 107 5.17 12.31 -4.40
CA SER A 107 5.68 10.99 -3.99
C SER A 107 5.12 10.52 -2.66
N MET A 108 4.79 11.43 -1.73
CA MET A 108 4.19 11.06 -0.44
C MET A 108 2.87 10.30 -0.61
N SER A 109 2.08 10.62 -1.64
CA SER A 109 0.82 9.92 -1.94
C SER A 109 1.01 8.44 -2.26
N PHE A 110 2.22 8.03 -2.67
CA PHE A 110 2.60 6.64 -2.92
C PHE A 110 3.39 6.05 -1.75
N CYS A 111 4.41 6.77 -1.28
CA CYS A 111 5.37 6.26 -0.30
C CYS A 111 4.78 6.08 1.11
N ALA A 112 3.90 6.98 1.57
CA ALA A 112 3.31 6.87 2.90
C ALA A 112 2.35 5.65 3.03
N PRO A 113 1.42 5.42 2.08
CA PRO A 113 0.63 4.18 2.08
C PRO A 113 1.46 2.91 1.95
N MET A 114 2.53 2.94 1.15
CA MET A 114 3.44 1.79 0.98
C MET A 114 4.17 1.42 2.28
N GLU A 115 4.69 2.41 3.00
CA GLU A 115 5.30 2.19 4.32
C GLU A 115 4.27 1.67 5.34
N SER A 116 3.07 2.27 5.34
CA SER A 116 1.98 1.82 6.21
C SER A 116 1.56 0.38 5.91
N LEU A 117 1.57 -0.03 4.63
CA LEU A 117 1.29 -1.40 4.19
C LEU A 117 2.33 -2.38 4.72
N HIS A 118 3.60 -2.00 4.73
CA HIS A 118 4.65 -2.84 5.31
C HIS A 118 4.38 -3.12 6.79
N LEU A 119 4.13 -2.08 7.58
CA LEU A 119 3.79 -2.22 9.01
C LEU A 119 2.54 -3.10 9.22
N VAL A 120 1.49 -2.91 8.41
CA VAL A 120 0.28 -3.73 8.50
C VAL A 120 0.58 -5.20 8.23
N LYS A 121 1.40 -5.52 7.22
CA LYS A 121 1.80 -6.91 6.92
C LYS A 121 2.59 -7.55 8.06
N GLU A 122 3.50 -6.80 8.69
CA GLU A 122 4.22 -7.27 9.88
C GLU A 122 3.26 -7.55 11.04
N ARG A 123 2.34 -6.63 11.31
CA ARG A 123 1.35 -6.80 12.37
C ARG A 123 0.44 -7.99 12.13
N ILE A 124 -0.01 -8.20 10.89
CA ILE A 124 -0.74 -9.42 10.47
C ILE A 124 0.08 -10.67 10.81
N SER A 125 1.37 -10.71 10.47
CA SER A 125 2.23 -11.86 10.78
C SER A 125 2.33 -12.14 12.28
N LEU A 126 2.37 -11.09 13.12
CA LEU A 126 2.34 -11.24 14.56
C LEU A 126 1.01 -11.80 15.06
N ILE A 127 -0.12 -11.23 14.62
CA ILE A 127 -1.47 -11.66 15.03
C ILE A 127 -1.75 -13.11 14.61
N LYS A 128 -1.27 -13.53 13.43
CA LYS A 128 -1.42 -14.90 12.93
C LYS A 128 -0.96 -15.96 13.93
N LYS A 129 0.04 -15.67 14.77
CA LYS A 129 0.54 -16.61 15.78
C LYS A 129 -0.56 -17.02 16.77
N TRP A 130 -1.38 -16.07 17.22
CA TRP A 130 -2.48 -16.37 18.14
C TRP A 130 -3.64 -17.13 17.48
N ILE A 131 -3.85 -16.93 16.17
CA ILE A 131 -4.89 -17.65 15.40
C ILE A 131 -4.45 -19.10 15.13
N ILE A 132 -3.23 -19.27 14.61
CA ILE A 132 -2.67 -20.57 14.27
C ILE A 132 -2.42 -21.40 15.54
N GLY A 133 -1.92 -20.78 16.60
CA GLY A 133 -1.44 -21.50 17.78
C GLY A 133 0.01 -21.95 17.63
N THR A 134 0.47 -22.74 18.60
CA THR A 134 1.82 -23.33 18.64
C THR A 134 1.74 -24.80 19.08
N ILE A 135 2.78 -25.58 18.81
CA ILE A 135 2.85 -27.01 19.17
C ILE A 135 3.21 -27.20 20.63
N GLU A 136 2.67 -28.20 21.31
CA GLU A 136 2.98 -28.50 22.71
C GLU A 136 4.49 -28.52 23.00
N GLY A 137 4.93 -27.78 24.03
CA GLY A 137 6.34 -27.71 24.48
C GLY A 137 7.05 -26.36 24.33
N ASP A 138 6.52 -25.42 23.52
CA ASP A 138 6.95 -24.01 23.49
C ASP A 138 6.56 -23.22 24.75
N VAL A 139 7.28 -23.42 25.86
CA VAL A 139 6.99 -22.78 27.16
C VAL A 139 7.05 -21.24 27.13
N CYS A 140 7.56 -20.65 26.06
CA CYS A 140 7.67 -19.21 25.86
C CYS A 140 6.51 -18.62 25.05
N CYS A 141 5.50 -19.41 24.69
CA CYS A 141 4.40 -18.98 23.81
C CYS A 141 3.40 -18.01 24.47
N GLY A 142 3.46 -17.84 25.79
CA GLY A 142 2.57 -16.94 26.53
C GLY A 142 1.10 -17.34 26.37
N THR A 143 0.26 -16.42 25.90
CA THR A 143 -1.18 -16.66 25.70
C THR A 143 -1.53 -17.33 24.38
N VAL A 144 -0.55 -17.65 23.53
CA VAL A 144 -0.82 -18.37 22.27
C VAL A 144 -1.32 -19.79 22.60
N ARG A 145 -2.45 -20.19 22.00
CA ARG A 145 -3.04 -21.52 22.21
C ARG A 145 -2.14 -22.65 21.71
N TRP A 146 -2.19 -23.79 22.41
CA TRP A 146 -1.58 -25.03 21.93
C TRP A 146 -2.49 -25.71 20.91
N VAL A 147 -1.88 -26.27 19.87
CA VAL A 147 -2.56 -27.07 18.85
C VAL A 147 -1.81 -28.38 18.61
N PRO A 148 -2.51 -29.45 18.20
CA PRO A 148 -1.86 -30.68 17.75
C PRO A 148 -0.87 -30.41 16.62
N VAL A 149 0.18 -31.24 16.53
CA VAL A 149 1.21 -31.11 15.48
C VAL A 149 0.57 -31.11 14.10
N GLU A 150 -0.39 -32.00 13.85
CA GLU A 150 -1.06 -32.13 12.56
C GLU A 150 -1.83 -30.85 12.16
N GLU A 151 -2.46 -30.18 13.13
CA GLU A 151 -3.13 -28.89 12.89
C GLU A 151 -2.11 -27.81 12.56
N TYR A 152 -0.98 -27.75 13.29
CA TYR A 152 0.10 -26.80 13.03
C TYR A 152 0.74 -27.01 11.65
N GLU A 153 1.06 -28.26 11.27
CA GLU A 153 1.64 -28.58 9.96
C GLU A 153 0.67 -28.22 8.83
N THR A 154 -0.63 -28.47 9.02
CA THR A 154 -1.67 -28.10 8.04
C THR A 154 -1.79 -26.58 7.89
N ALA A 155 -1.73 -25.84 9.00
CA ALA A 155 -1.86 -24.39 9.01
C ALA A 155 -0.62 -23.66 8.48
N THR A 156 0.58 -24.21 8.71
CA THR A 156 1.86 -23.55 8.37
C THR A 156 2.55 -24.13 7.14
N GLY A 157 2.21 -25.36 6.73
CA GLY A 157 2.93 -26.13 5.72
C GLY A 157 4.32 -26.60 6.16
N GLN A 158 4.69 -26.35 7.43
CA GLN A 158 5.99 -26.74 7.99
C GLN A 158 5.88 -28.14 8.58
N LYS A 159 6.67 -29.11 8.06
CA LYS A 159 6.81 -30.42 8.70
C LYS A 159 7.73 -30.35 9.92
N ILE A 160 7.28 -30.86 11.04
CA ILE A 160 8.07 -30.93 12.27
C ILE A 160 8.78 -32.28 12.31
N PRO A 161 10.12 -32.31 12.44
CA PRO A 161 10.85 -33.57 12.56
C PRO A 161 10.39 -34.33 13.81
N THR A 162 9.89 -35.55 13.63
CA THR A 162 9.64 -36.46 14.74
C THR A 162 10.98 -36.89 15.32
N SER A 163 11.18 -36.70 16.63
CA SER A 163 12.32 -37.26 17.34
C SER A 163 12.11 -38.78 17.47
N GLU A 164 12.52 -39.53 16.45
CA GLU A 164 12.78 -40.98 16.59
C GLU A 164 14.08 -41.23 17.36
#